data_AF-A0A9E8CCC8-F1
#
_entry.id   AF-A0A9E8CCC8-F1
#
_cell.length_a   1.000
_cell.length_b   1.000
_cell.length_c   1.000
_cell.angle_alpha   90.00
_cell.angle_beta   90.00
_cell.angle_gamma   90.00
#
_symmetry.space_group_name_H-M   'P 1'
#
loop_
_entity.id
_entity.type
_entity.pdbx_description
1 polymer ?
#
loop_
_entity_poly.entity_id
_entity_poly.type
_entity_poly.pdbx_seq_one_letter_code
_entity_poly.pdbx_strand_id
1 'polypeptide(L)'
;MTNLTLLPADIAGMSVADLAKLSPKRKHELDAHLDAAIAWLKTARAKLDAALELCYGDQAREALRASERDFGTVHIADGPLRIKFELPKKVSWSQKQLTEIAGRIVAAGEQPEAYLDIKLTVPESRYNNWPPALRQQFAEARTAEPGKPSFTLTLDEVAA
;
A
#
# COMPACT_ATOMS: atom_id res chain seq x y z
N MET A 1 -3.08 29.12 8.94
CA MET A 1 -3.00 27.97 9.87
C MET A 1 -4.40 27.41 10.00
N THR A 2 -4.70 26.34 9.26
CA THR A 2 -6.04 25.75 9.24
C THR A 2 -6.29 25.08 10.59
N ASN A 3 -7.17 25.66 11.39
CA ASN A 3 -7.58 25.14 12.69
C ASN A 3 -8.43 23.89 12.44
N LEU A 4 -7.78 22.72 12.36
CA LEU A 4 -8.40 21.39 12.30
C LEU A 4 -8.97 21.04 13.68
N THR A 5 -9.99 21.78 14.14
CA THR A 5 -10.65 21.52 15.43
C THR A 5 -11.76 20.48 15.29
N LEU A 6 -11.39 19.32 14.75
CA LEU A 6 -11.84 18.03 15.27
C LEU A 6 -10.59 17.18 15.36
N LEU A 7 -10.03 17.11 16.56
CA LEU A 7 -8.80 16.37 16.79
C LEU A 7 -9.14 14.88 16.72
N PRO A 8 -8.22 14.01 16.25
CA PRO A 8 -8.36 12.55 16.39
C PRO A 8 -8.74 12.10 17.81
N ALA A 9 -8.41 12.91 18.83
CA ALA A 9 -8.82 12.73 20.21
C ALA A 9 -10.35 12.77 20.43
N ASP A 10 -11.09 13.61 19.70
CA ASP A 10 -12.54 13.74 19.83
C ASP A 10 -13.25 12.49 19.32
N ILE A 11 -12.73 11.88 18.24
CA ILE A 11 -13.22 10.62 17.68
C ILE A 11 -12.83 9.45 18.59
N ALA A 12 -11.60 9.45 19.10
CA ALA A 12 -11.10 8.40 19.98
C ALA A 12 -11.90 8.29 21.30
N GLY A 13 -12.54 9.39 21.73
CA GLY A 13 -13.43 9.41 22.89
C GLY A 13 -14.86 8.93 22.61
N MET A 14 -15.29 8.79 21.36
CA MET A 14 -16.65 8.39 20.99
C MET A 14 -16.75 6.88 20.74
N SER A 15 -17.83 6.24 21.18
CA SER A 15 -18.11 4.85 20.79
C SER A 15 -18.57 4.76 19.33
N VAL A 16 -18.45 3.58 18.73
CA VAL A 16 -19.00 3.32 17.38
C VAL A 16 -20.50 3.62 17.33
N ALA A 17 -21.24 3.33 18.42
CA ALA A 17 -22.67 3.62 18.51
C ALA A 17 -22.97 5.13 18.53
N ASP A 18 -22.08 5.95 19.11
CA ASP A 18 -22.24 7.40 19.13
C ASP A 18 -21.92 8.01 17.76
N LEU A 19 -20.86 7.53 17.09
CA LEU A 19 -20.54 7.92 15.72
C LEU A 19 -21.68 7.58 14.75
N ALA A 20 -22.32 6.42 14.93
CA ALA A 20 -23.47 6.01 14.12
C ALA A 20 -24.68 6.96 14.26
N LYS A 21 -24.84 7.58 15.44
CA LYS A 21 -25.94 8.53 15.73
C LYS A 21 -25.68 9.95 15.26
N LEU A 22 -24.49 10.27 14.76
CA LEU A 22 -24.18 11.58 14.22
C LEU A 22 -25.11 11.96 13.06
N SER A 23 -25.39 13.26 12.91
CA SER A 23 -26.15 13.78 11.78
C SER A 23 -25.39 13.53 10.46
N PRO A 24 -26.09 13.41 9.31
CA PRO A 24 -25.45 13.20 8.01
C PRO A 24 -24.37 14.25 7.69
N LYS A 25 -24.68 15.53 7.93
CA LYS A 25 -23.72 16.63 7.76
C LYS A 25 -22.47 16.43 8.62
N ARG A 26 -22.65 16.03 9.89
CA ARG A 26 -21.53 15.82 10.80
C ARG A 26 -20.68 14.61 10.42
N LYS A 27 -21.29 13.54 9.89
CA LYS A 27 -20.57 12.38 9.33
C LYS A 27 -19.71 12.80 8.14
N HIS A 28 -20.25 13.60 7.23
CA HIS A 28 -19.50 14.11 6.07
C HIS A 28 -18.34 15.05 6.48
N GLU A 29 -18.58 15.98 7.41
CA GLU A 29 -17.52 16.85 7.96
C GLU A 29 -16.39 16.01 8.59
N LEU A 30 -16.75 14.98 9.36
CA LEU A 30 -15.79 14.11 10.03
C LEU A 30 -14.93 13.33 9.03
N ASP A 31 -15.56 12.76 8.01
CA ASP A 31 -14.91 12.01 6.93
C ASP A 31 -13.88 12.88 6.19
N ALA A 32 -14.30 14.07 5.74
CA ALA A 32 -13.42 15.01 5.05
C ALA A 32 -12.24 15.49 5.93
N HIS A 33 -12.49 15.73 7.23
CA HIS A 33 -11.45 16.14 8.16
C HIS A 33 -10.44 15.01 8.42
N LEU A 34 -10.89 13.76 8.55
CA LEU A 34 -10.03 12.60 8.71
C LEU A 34 -9.12 12.42 7.50
N ASP A 35 -9.66 12.53 6.28
CA ASP A 35 -8.87 12.43 5.06
C ASP A 35 -7.81 13.53 4.97
N ALA A 36 -8.18 14.77 5.28
CA ALA A 36 -7.24 15.89 5.31
C ALA A 36 -6.14 15.69 6.35
N ALA A 37 -6.48 15.20 7.56
CA ALA A 37 -5.52 14.90 8.61
C ALA A 37 -4.58 13.77 8.21
N ILE A 38 -5.08 12.69 7.60
CA ILE A 38 -4.28 11.58 7.09
C ILE A 38 -3.29 12.06 6.03
N ALA A 39 -3.76 12.86 5.05
CA ALA A 39 -2.92 13.40 4.00
C ALA A 39 -1.80 14.29 4.56
N TRP A 40 -2.15 15.17 5.50
CA TRP A 40 -1.18 16.04 6.17
C TRP A 40 -0.16 15.24 6.99
N LEU A 41 -0.59 14.28 7.80
CA LEU A 41 0.29 13.44 8.61
C LEU A 41 1.25 12.60 7.75
N LYS A 42 0.76 12.02 6.63
CA LYS A 42 1.61 11.31 5.66
C LYS A 42 2.71 12.23 5.12
N THR A 43 2.34 13.45 4.75
CA THR A 43 3.29 14.44 4.23
C THR A 43 4.32 14.84 5.29
N ALA A 44 3.88 15.12 6.52
CA ALA A 44 4.75 15.47 7.63
C ALA A 44 5.71 14.33 7.99
N ARG A 45 5.21 13.09 8.01
CA ARG A 45 6.03 11.89 8.25
C ARG A 45 7.10 11.71 7.19
N ALA A 46 6.73 11.81 5.90
CA ALA A 46 7.68 11.70 4.80
C ALA A 46 8.78 12.76 4.88
N LYS A 47 8.44 14.00 5.28
CA LYS A 47 9.42 15.07 5.49
C LYS A 47 10.38 14.75 6.63
N LEU A 48 9.90 14.21 7.75
CA LEU A 48 10.75 13.77 8.85
C LEU A 48 11.65 12.62 8.43
N ASP A 49 11.12 11.60 7.73
CA ASP A 49 11.92 10.48 7.23
C ASP A 49 13.03 10.94 6.31
N ALA A 50 12.76 11.89 5.41
CA ALA A 50 13.79 12.49 4.55
C ALA A 50 14.85 13.25 5.36
N ALA A 51 14.46 13.93 6.44
CA ALA A 51 15.43 14.59 7.33
C ALA A 51 16.28 13.57 8.11
N LEU A 52 15.70 12.47 8.59
CA LEU A 52 16.44 11.39 9.24
C LEU A 52 17.42 10.70 8.27
N GLU A 53 17.01 10.50 7.03
CA GLU A 53 17.87 9.99 5.97
C GLU A 53 19.06 10.93 5.70
N LEU A 54 18.82 12.25 5.65
CA LEU A 54 19.88 13.25 5.51
C LEU A 54 20.84 13.27 6.71
N CYS A 55 20.34 13.09 7.93
CA CYS A 55 21.17 13.11 9.13
C CYS A 55 21.99 11.84 9.33
N TYR A 56 21.40 10.66 9.08
CA TYR A 56 21.96 9.38 9.53
C TYR A 56 22.21 8.37 8.41
N GLY A 57 21.67 8.58 7.20
CA GLY A 57 21.69 7.61 6.12
C GLY A 57 23.10 7.27 5.65
N ASP A 58 23.95 8.27 5.46
CA ASP A 58 25.34 8.07 5.02
C ASP A 58 26.17 7.35 6.08
N GLN A 59 26.09 7.79 7.34
CA GLN A 59 26.74 7.14 8.47
C GLN A 59 26.30 5.66 8.59
N ALA A 60 25.02 5.37 8.38
CA ALA A 60 24.51 4.00 8.44
C ALA A 60 25.02 3.12 7.31
N ARG A 61 25.09 3.65 6.08
CA ARG A 61 25.65 2.94 4.93
C ARG A 61 27.16 2.74 5.06
N GLU A 62 27.87 3.69 5.64
CA GLU A 62 29.29 3.52 5.98
C GLU A 62 29.48 2.41 7.02
N ALA A 63 28.67 2.37 8.07
CA ALA A 63 28.71 1.30 9.06
C ALA A 63 28.42 -0.09 8.46
N LEU A 64 27.48 -0.17 7.51
CA LEU A 64 27.22 -1.39 6.75
C LEU A 64 28.45 -1.80 5.92
N ARG A 65 29.01 -0.88 5.12
CA ARG A 65 30.20 -1.14 4.29
C ARG A 65 31.44 -1.52 5.09
N ALA A 66 31.65 -0.89 6.25
CA ALA A 66 32.73 -1.24 7.18
C ALA A 66 32.60 -2.66 7.75
N SER A 67 31.39 -3.22 7.74
CA SER A 67 31.11 -4.62 8.07
C SER A 67 30.96 -5.53 6.84
N GLU A 68 31.44 -5.08 5.68
CA GLU A 68 31.38 -5.81 4.40
C GLU A 68 29.96 -6.21 3.97
N ARG A 69 28.97 -5.40 4.36
CA ARG A 69 27.56 -5.59 4.01
C ARG A 69 27.05 -4.41 3.19
N ASP A 70 26.31 -4.69 2.11
CA ASP A 70 25.61 -3.66 1.32
C ASP A 70 24.20 -3.37 1.83
N PHE A 71 23.65 -4.31 2.61
CA PHE A 71 22.28 -4.28 3.15
C PHE A 71 22.27 -4.93 4.54
N GLY A 72 21.24 -4.65 5.31
CA GLY A 72 21.04 -5.20 6.64
C GLY A 72 20.69 -4.13 7.66
N THR A 73 20.83 -4.50 8.94
CA THR A 73 20.56 -3.60 10.06
C THR A 73 21.87 -3.14 10.70
N VAL A 74 21.93 -1.86 11.05
CA VAL A 74 22.96 -1.27 11.93
C VAL A 74 22.31 -0.43 13.02
N HIS A 75 23.07 -0.19 14.07
CA HIS A 75 22.66 0.65 15.19
C HIS A 75 23.65 1.81 15.33
N ILE A 76 23.10 3.02 15.39
CA ILE A 76 23.85 4.26 15.53
C ILE A 76 23.36 4.95 16.80
N ALA A 77 24.25 5.68 17.45
CA ALA A 77 23.91 6.52 18.58
C ALA A 77 24.10 7.99 18.20
N ASP A 78 23.14 8.83 18.54
CA ASP A 78 23.26 10.29 18.51
C ASP A 78 22.76 10.85 19.84
N GLY A 79 23.71 11.12 20.75
CA GLY A 79 23.43 11.50 22.13
C GLY A 79 22.46 10.52 22.82
N PRO A 80 21.25 10.97 23.21
CA PRO A 80 20.25 10.10 23.82
C PRO A 80 19.52 9.17 22.83
N LEU A 81 19.64 9.40 21.52
CA LEU A 81 18.95 8.61 20.49
C LEU A 81 19.71 7.32 20.19
N ARG A 82 18.97 6.22 20.15
CA ARG A 82 19.42 4.93 19.62
C ARG A 82 18.69 4.70 18.30
N ILE A 83 19.40 4.88 17.19
CA ILE A 83 18.86 4.78 15.85
C ILE A 83 19.08 3.35 15.35
N LYS A 84 17.98 2.62 15.12
CA LYS A 84 18.00 1.40 14.30
C LYS A 84 17.82 1.82 12.84
N PHE A 85 18.86 1.66 12.03
CA PHE A 85 18.77 1.80 10.58
C PHE A 85 18.68 0.40 9.95
N GLU A 86 17.72 0.23 9.05
CA GLU A 86 17.48 -1.02 8.35
C GLU A 86 17.42 -0.75 6.85
N LEU A 87 18.39 -1.30 6.12
CA LEU A 87 18.43 -1.25 4.66
C LEU A 87 18.13 -2.65 4.12
N PRO A 88 16.87 -2.96 3.78
CA PRO A 88 16.51 -4.28 3.31
C PRO A 88 17.12 -4.58 1.94
N LYS A 89 17.50 -5.84 1.72
CA LYS A 89 17.85 -6.32 0.38
C LYS A 89 16.58 -6.38 -0.46
N LYS A 90 16.49 -5.57 -1.51
CA LYS A 90 15.40 -5.63 -2.49
C LYS A 90 15.84 -6.44 -3.71
N VAL A 91 15.21 -7.59 -3.92
CA VAL A 91 15.37 -8.39 -5.14
C VAL A 91 14.20 -8.07 -6.07
N SER A 92 14.49 -7.69 -7.30
CA SER A 92 13.50 -7.47 -8.35
C SER A 92 13.85 -8.30 -9.57
N TRP A 93 12.84 -8.92 -10.17
CA TRP A 93 13.02 -9.75 -11.35
C TRP A 93 12.53 -9.03 -12.60
N SER A 94 13.34 -9.01 -13.65
CA SER A 94 12.95 -8.49 -14.96
C SER A 94 11.87 -9.39 -15.56
N GLN A 95 10.64 -8.90 -15.61
CA GLN A 95 9.52 -9.68 -16.15
C GLN A 95 9.74 -10.08 -17.60
N LYS A 96 10.31 -9.19 -18.41
CA LYS A 96 10.68 -9.49 -19.79
C LYS A 96 11.62 -10.70 -19.87
N GLN A 97 12.68 -10.70 -19.06
CA GLN A 97 13.63 -11.82 -19.05
C GLN A 97 13.01 -13.10 -18.49
N LEU A 98 12.18 -13.01 -17.44
CA LEU A 98 11.48 -14.18 -16.92
C LEU A 98 10.51 -14.78 -17.94
N THR A 99 9.81 -13.96 -18.73
CA THR A 99 8.96 -14.45 -19.83
C THR A 99 9.78 -15.16 -20.91
N GLU A 100 10.91 -14.59 -21.31
CA GLU A 100 11.82 -15.22 -22.26
C GLU A 100 12.38 -16.56 -21.73
N ILE A 101 12.75 -16.61 -20.45
CA ILE A 101 13.22 -17.82 -19.78
C ILE A 101 12.10 -18.86 -19.72
N ALA A 102 10.88 -18.49 -19.31
CA ALA A 102 9.73 -19.39 -19.29
C ALA A 102 9.48 -20.00 -20.68
N GLY A 103 9.55 -19.19 -21.75
CA GLY A 103 9.43 -19.68 -23.12
C GLY A 103 10.51 -20.71 -23.50
N ARG A 104 11.76 -20.50 -23.06
CA ARG A 104 12.85 -21.48 -23.26
C ARG A 104 12.64 -22.76 -22.47
N ILE A 105 12.15 -22.68 -21.24
CA ILE A 105 11.81 -23.84 -20.39
C ILE A 105 10.74 -24.70 -21.09
N VAL A 106 9.67 -24.07 -21.59
CA VAL A 106 8.63 -24.77 -22.37
C VAL A 106 9.21 -25.40 -23.64
N ALA A 107 10.04 -24.67 -24.39
CA ALA A 107 10.66 -25.19 -25.62
C ALA A 107 11.61 -26.38 -25.36
N ALA A 108 12.19 -26.47 -24.17
CA ALA A 108 12.99 -27.61 -23.72
C ALA A 108 12.14 -28.80 -23.24
N GLY A 109 10.81 -28.68 -23.23
CA GLY A 109 9.88 -29.72 -22.76
C GLY A 109 9.69 -29.74 -21.24
N GLU A 110 10.17 -28.71 -20.53
CA GLU A 110 10.03 -28.58 -19.08
C GLU A 110 8.86 -27.67 -18.70
N GLN A 111 8.42 -27.74 -17.45
CA GLN A 111 7.32 -26.94 -16.91
C GLN A 111 7.87 -25.68 -16.20
N PRO A 112 7.51 -24.45 -16.63
CA PRO A 112 7.95 -23.21 -15.98
C PRO A 112 7.66 -23.14 -14.48
N GLU A 113 6.56 -23.75 -14.03
CA GLU A 113 6.11 -23.79 -12.64
C GLU A 113 7.09 -24.51 -11.70
N ALA A 114 8.01 -25.32 -12.24
CA ALA A 114 9.09 -25.92 -11.45
C ALA A 114 10.16 -24.89 -11.02
N TYR A 115 10.19 -23.73 -11.66
CA TYR A 115 11.24 -22.71 -11.48
C TYR A 115 10.68 -21.32 -11.14
N LEU A 116 9.42 -21.05 -11.50
CA LEU A 116 8.78 -19.75 -11.38
C LEU A 116 7.44 -19.88 -10.66
N ASP A 117 7.21 -18.99 -9.70
CA ASP A 117 5.88 -18.81 -9.11
C ASP A 117 4.96 -18.09 -10.11
N ILE A 118 4.09 -18.86 -10.77
CA ILE A 118 3.18 -18.34 -11.78
C ILE A 118 1.76 -18.21 -11.19
N LYS A 119 1.29 -16.96 -11.08
CA LYS A 119 -0.09 -16.66 -10.73
C LYS A 119 -0.87 -16.26 -11.97
N LEU A 120 -1.78 -17.12 -12.42
CA LEU A 120 -2.70 -16.81 -13.52
C LEU A 120 -3.85 -15.96 -12.99
N THR A 121 -4.05 -14.79 -13.58
CA THR A 121 -5.16 -13.89 -13.26
C THR A 121 -5.78 -13.34 -14.51
N VAL A 122 -7.11 -13.29 -14.55
CA VAL A 122 -7.87 -12.61 -15.59
C VAL A 122 -8.45 -11.32 -15.00
N PRO A 123 -8.10 -10.13 -15.52
CA PRO A 123 -8.76 -8.90 -15.10
C PRO A 123 -10.26 -8.98 -15.38
N GLU A 124 -11.10 -8.66 -14.40
CA GLU A 124 -12.56 -8.79 -14.51
C GLU A 124 -13.13 -7.95 -15.67
N SER A 125 -12.57 -6.76 -15.90
CA SER A 125 -12.91 -5.92 -17.06
C SER A 125 -12.62 -6.65 -18.39
N ARG A 126 -11.51 -7.37 -18.48
CA ARG A 126 -11.17 -8.16 -19.68
C ARG A 126 -12.14 -9.32 -19.85
N TYR A 127 -12.42 -10.06 -18.78
CA TYR A 127 -13.39 -11.15 -18.77
C TYR A 127 -14.78 -10.69 -19.24
N ASN A 128 -15.28 -9.57 -18.73
CA ASN A 128 -16.60 -9.05 -19.08
C ASN A 128 -16.74 -8.63 -20.56
N ASN A 129 -15.63 -8.21 -21.17
CA ASN A 129 -15.56 -7.80 -22.58
C ASN A 129 -15.32 -8.96 -23.56
N TRP A 130 -15.19 -10.21 -23.08
CA TRP A 130 -15.02 -11.36 -23.95
C TRP A 130 -16.33 -11.83 -24.60
N PRO A 131 -16.25 -12.50 -25.76
CA PRO A 131 -17.40 -13.21 -26.34
C PRO A 131 -18.00 -14.22 -25.35
N PRO A 132 -19.32 -14.48 -25.39
CA PRO A 132 -19.99 -15.35 -24.43
C PRO A 132 -19.38 -16.76 -24.32
N ALA A 133 -18.94 -17.33 -25.44
CA ALA A 133 -18.33 -18.67 -25.46
C ALA A 133 -17.02 -18.74 -24.65
N LEU A 134 -16.16 -17.73 -24.78
CA LEU A 134 -14.90 -17.68 -24.03
C LEU A 134 -15.15 -17.39 -22.54
N ARG A 135 -16.14 -16.54 -22.22
CA ARG A 135 -16.55 -16.33 -20.83
C ARG A 135 -17.01 -17.62 -20.16
N GLN A 136 -17.82 -18.42 -20.85
CA GLN A 136 -18.34 -19.68 -20.32
C GLN A 136 -17.23 -20.67 -19.98
N GLN A 137 -16.18 -20.76 -20.79
CA GLN A 137 -15.03 -21.64 -20.54
C GLN A 137 -14.27 -21.31 -19.26
N PHE A 138 -14.26 -20.03 -18.87
CA PHE A 138 -13.54 -19.55 -17.67
C PHE A 138 -14.47 -19.39 -16.45
N ALA A 139 -15.77 -19.64 -16.61
CA ALA A 139 -16.75 -19.41 -15.56
C ALA A 139 -16.54 -20.32 -14.35
N GLU A 140 -16.14 -21.59 -14.56
CA GLU A 140 -15.86 -22.56 -13.49
C GLU A 140 -14.63 -22.20 -12.66
N ALA A 141 -13.66 -21.50 -13.27
CA ALA A 141 -12.47 -21.02 -12.59
C ALA A 141 -12.69 -19.67 -11.86
N ARG A 142 -13.88 -19.07 -11.97
CA ARG A 142 -14.20 -17.75 -11.40
C ARG A 142 -15.03 -17.87 -10.13
N THR A 143 -14.46 -17.47 -9.00
CA THR A 143 -15.18 -17.28 -7.74
C THR A 143 -15.49 -15.80 -7.54
N ALA A 144 -16.73 -15.46 -7.22
CA ALA A 144 -17.14 -14.10 -6.85
C ALA A 144 -17.74 -14.11 -5.45
N GLU A 145 -17.06 -13.45 -4.53
CA GLU A 145 -17.50 -13.26 -3.15
C GLU A 145 -17.70 -11.77 -2.88
N PRO A 146 -18.63 -11.39 -1.99
CA PRO A 146 -18.78 -10.00 -1.57
C PRO A 146 -17.47 -9.46 -0.99
N GLY A 147 -16.99 -8.34 -1.53
CA GLY A 147 -15.82 -7.64 -1.02
C GLY A 147 -16.12 -6.86 0.26
N LYS A 148 -15.06 -6.28 0.85
CA LYS A 148 -15.21 -5.37 1.99
C LYS A 148 -16.01 -4.12 1.56
N PRO A 149 -17.05 -3.70 2.31
CA PRO A 149 -17.78 -2.49 1.98
C PRO A 149 -16.89 -1.25 2.13
N SER A 150 -17.13 -0.27 1.27
CA SER A 150 -16.53 1.06 1.31
C SER A 150 -17.63 2.11 1.22
N PHE A 151 -17.47 3.23 1.94
CA PHE A 151 -18.43 4.32 1.95
C PHE A 151 -17.74 5.57 1.38
N THR A 152 -18.44 6.28 0.50
CA THR A 152 -18.05 7.61 0.03
C THR A 152 -19.18 8.55 0.38
N LEU A 153 -18.91 9.61 1.14
CA LEU A 153 -19.93 10.55 1.59
C LEU A 153 -19.93 11.82 0.73
N THR A 154 -21.05 12.11 0.07
CA THR A 154 -21.29 13.36 -0.68
C THR A 154 -22.53 14.05 -0.13
N LEU A 155 -22.54 15.38 -0.13
CA LEU A 155 -23.74 16.17 0.14
C LEU A 155 -24.37 16.58 -1.18
N ASP A 156 -25.69 16.43 -1.30
CA ASP A 156 -26.42 16.98 -2.43
C ASP A 156 -26.51 18.51 -2.27
N GLU A 157 -26.25 19.25 -3.35
CA GLU A 157 -26.57 20.68 -3.39
C GLU A 157 -28.09 20.83 -3.31
N VAL A 158 -28.60 21.34 -2.18
CA VAL A 158 -29.99 21.75 -2.11
C VAL A 158 -30.13 22.98 -3.01
N ALA A 159 -30.75 22.81 -4.17
CA ALA A 159 -31.19 23.93 -5.01
C ALA A 159 -32.06 24.86 -4.13
N ALA A 160 -31.58 26.11 -3.99
CA ALA A 160 -32.28 27.17 -3.27
C ALA A 160 -33.55 27.62 -4.01
#